data_AF-A0A246JXI3-F1
#
_entry.id   AF-A0A246JXI3-F1
#
_cell.length_a   1.000
_cell.length_b   1.000
_cell.length_c   1.000
_cell.angle_alpha   90.00
_cell.angle_beta   90.00
_cell.angle_gamma   90.00
#
_symmetry.space_group_name_H-M   'P 1'
#
loop_
_entity.id
_entity.type
_entity.pdbx_description
1 polymer ?
#
loop_
_entity_poly.entity_id
_entity_poly.type
_entity_poly.pdbx_seq_one_letter_code
_entity_poly.pdbx_strand_id
1 'polypeptide(L)'
;MGKYDPLGDHLRSLSDTSWNANFTEIEEILGFPLPPSAHSHRAWWSNHVGGNHSQAAVWVEAGWETREIDQRRGHVRFERSKTAGRGPGIVADDELWAQAERISGIKDRKELERAALMALVQREAARSLALMGGTMSDAVSAPRERPFE
;
A
#
# COMPACT_ATOMS: atom_id res chain seq x y z
N MET A 1 9.85 -2.52 -20.53
CA MET A 1 8.97 -3.66 -20.83
C MET A 1 9.44 -4.84 -20.02
N GLY A 2 8.68 -5.18 -18.98
CA GLY A 2 8.93 -6.33 -18.13
C GLY A 2 8.50 -7.62 -18.83
N LYS A 3 9.12 -8.73 -18.44
CA LYS A 3 8.81 -10.07 -18.96
C LYS A 3 7.34 -10.47 -18.79
N TYR A 4 6.64 -9.86 -17.83
CA TYR A 4 5.27 -10.22 -17.48
C TYR A 4 4.21 -9.24 -18.00
N ASP A 5 4.62 -8.14 -18.67
CA ASP A 5 3.71 -7.08 -19.15
C ASP A 5 2.45 -7.58 -19.90
N PRO A 6 2.51 -8.61 -20.77
CA PRO A 6 1.33 -9.13 -21.47
C PRO A 6 0.21 -9.59 -20.54
N LEU A 7 0.56 -10.14 -19.37
CA LEU A 7 -0.42 -10.52 -18.36
C LEU A 7 -1.13 -9.30 -17.78
N GLY A 8 -0.41 -8.20 -17.57
CA GLY A 8 -0.98 -6.94 -17.08
C GLY A 8 -1.91 -6.31 -18.10
N ASP A 9 -1.54 -6.32 -19.38
CA ASP A 9 -2.37 -5.82 -20.46
C ASP A 9 -3.67 -6.62 -20.58
N HIS A 10 -3.59 -7.95 -20.49
CA HIS A 10 -4.76 -8.83 -20.47
C HIS A 10 -5.68 -8.50 -19.29
N LEU A 11 -5.13 -8.40 -18.08
CA LEU A 11 -5.90 -8.06 -16.88
C LEU A 11 -6.56 -6.68 -16.97
N ARG A 12 -5.89 -5.67 -17.57
CA ARG A 12 -6.50 -4.36 -17.80
C ARG A 12 -7.65 -4.42 -18.82
N SER A 13 -7.57 -5.31 -19.79
CA SER A 13 -8.62 -5.51 -20.79
C SER A 13 -9.90 -6.16 -20.22
N LEU A 14 -9.78 -6.92 -19.12
CA LEU A 14 -10.91 -7.60 -18.49
C LEU A 14 -11.80 -6.61 -17.73
N SER A 15 -13.08 -6.58 -18.07
CA SER A 15 -14.10 -5.77 -17.38
C SER A 15 -14.63 -6.41 -16.09
N ASP A 16 -14.34 -7.69 -15.87
CA ASP A 16 -14.81 -8.42 -14.69
C ASP A 16 -14.08 -8.01 -13.40
N THR A 17 -14.68 -8.38 -12.26
CA THR A 17 -14.13 -8.16 -10.92
C THR A 17 -13.32 -9.35 -10.42
N SER A 18 -13.45 -10.51 -11.04
CA SER A 18 -12.74 -11.73 -10.67
C SER A 18 -12.46 -12.56 -11.92
N TRP A 19 -11.24 -13.07 -12.03
CA TRP A 19 -10.80 -13.94 -13.10
C TRP A 19 -10.08 -15.14 -12.51
N ASN A 20 -10.56 -16.34 -12.83
CA ASN A 20 -9.92 -17.59 -12.43
C ASN A 20 -9.09 -18.10 -13.59
N ALA A 21 -7.78 -17.93 -13.48
CA ALA A 21 -6.82 -18.25 -14.51
C ALA A 21 -6.16 -19.60 -14.23
N ASN A 22 -5.99 -20.41 -15.27
CA ASN A 22 -5.17 -21.60 -15.20
C ASN A 22 -3.70 -21.26 -15.52
N PHE A 23 -2.74 -22.01 -14.97
CA PHE A 23 -1.31 -21.80 -15.26
C PHE A 23 -1.03 -21.87 -16.76
N THR A 24 -1.64 -22.81 -17.48
CA THR A 24 -1.50 -22.91 -18.94
C THR A 24 -2.06 -21.69 -19.68
N GLU A 25 -3.18 -21.13 -19.25
CA GLU A 25 -3.74 -19.91 -19.86
C GLU A 25 -2.81 -18.71 -19.63
N ILE A 26 -2.21 -18.61 -18.45
CA ILE A 26 -1.23 -17.57 -18.15
C ILE A 26 0.02 -17.74 -19.02
N GLU A 27 0.50 -18.97 -19.22
CA GLU A 27 1.64 -19.28 -20.10
C GLU A 27 1.36 -18.94 -21.56
N GLU A 28 0.13 -19.18 -22.04
CA GLU A 28 -0.31 -18.81 -23.39
C GLU A 28 -0.31 -17.29 -23.58
N ILE A 29 -0.82 -16.52 -22.60
CA ILE A 29 -0.82 -15.05 -22.62
C ILE A 29 0.62 -14.51 -22.59
N LEU A 30 1.49 -15.11 -21.78
CA LEU A 30 2.88 -14.72 -21.64
C LEU A 30 3.75 -15.14 -22.83
N GLY A 31 3.34 -16.19 -23.57
CA GLY A 31 4.13 -16.78 -24.65
C GLY A 31 5.35 -17.57 -24.16
N PHE A 32 5.45 -17.86 -22.87
CA PHE A 32 6.52 -18.67 -22.29
C PHE A 32 6.02 -19.46 -21.07
N PRO A 33 6.62 -20.63 -20.78
CA PRO A 33 6.25 -21.43 -19.61
C PRO A 33 6.62 -20.72 -18.32
N LEU A 34 5.75 -20.83 -17.32
CA LEU A 34 5.96 -20.26 -16.00
C LEU A 34 7.17 -20.95 -15.35
N PRO A 35 7.99 -20.21 -14.58
CA PRO A 35 9.12 -20.82 -13.90
C PRO A 35 8.64 -21.86 -12.88
N PRO A 36 9.41 -22.94 -12.60
CA PRO A 36 9.02 -23.97 -11.64
C PRO A 36 8.62 -23.41 -10.27
N SER A 37 9.24 -22.29 -9.87
CA SER A 37 8.90 -21.58 -8.63
C SER A 37 7.46 -21.08 -8.58
N ALA A 38 6.82 -20.75 -9.69
CA ALA A 38 5.40 -20.37 -9.75
C ALA A 38 4.48 -21.55 -9.42
N HIS A 39 4.89 -22.76 -9.79
CA HIS A 39 4.17 -24.00 -9.47
C HIS A 39 4.40 -24.43 -8.02
N SER A 40 5.64 -24.32 -7.53
CA SER A 40 6.01 -24.81 -6.20
C SER A 40 5.76 -23.83 -5.07
N HIS A 41 5.87 -22.52 -5.29
CA HIS A 41 5.84 -21.52 -4.21
C HIS A 41 4.67 -20.55 -4.33
N ARG A 42 3.76 -20.57 -3.35
CA ARG A 42 2.61 -19.66 -3.30
C ARG A 42 3.06 -18.21 -3.19
N ALA A 43 4.19 -17.98 -2.52
CA ALA A 43 4.82 -16.67 -2.39
C ALA A 43 5.19 -16.05 -3.76
N TRP A 44 5.36 -16.85 -4.82
CA TRP A 44 5.62 -16.35 -6.16
C TRP A 44 4.44 -15.52 -6.70
N TRP A 45 3.22 -15.88 -6.30
CA TRP A 45 1.97 -15.18 -6.63
C TRP A 45 1.61 -14.08 -5.64
N SER A 46 2.51 -13.72 -4.73
CA SER A 46 2.26 -12.69 -3.73
C SER A 46 2.04 -11.31 -4.35
N ASN A 47 1.21 -10.47 -3.75
CA ASN A 47 0.95 -9.09 -4.17
C ASN A 47 2.02 -8.09 -3.70
N HIS A 48 3.11 -8.59 -3.08
CA HIS A 48 4.22 -7.74 -2.66
C HIS A 48 5.13 -7.38 -3.84
N VAL A 49 5.03 -6.14 -4.26
CA VAL A 49 5.93 -5.43 -5.18
C VAL A 49 7.16 -4.94 -4.40
N GLY A 50 8.37 -5.25 -4.88
CA GLY A 50 9.62 -4.82 -4.24
C GLY A 50 10.67 -5.92 -4.17
N GLY A 51 11.94 -5.53 -4.27
CA GLY A 51 13.07 -6.48 -4.36
C GLY A 51 13.16 -7.16 -5.72
N ASN A 52 13.55 -8.44 -5.73
CA ASN A 52 13.85 -9.21 -6.96
C ASN A 52 12.60 -9.79 -7.67
N HIS A 53 11.39 -9.33 -7.30
CA HIS A 53 10.11 -9.87 -7.73
C HIS A 53 9.33 -8.85 -8.58
N SER A 54 9.69 -8.75 -9.85
CA SER A 54 9.07 -7.82 -10.81
C SER A 54 7.72 -8.30 -11.35
N GLN A 55 7.36 -9.57 -11.19
CA GLN A 55 6.09 -10.11 -11.68
C GLN A 55 4.87 -9.52 -10.95
N ALA A 56 4.95 -9.31 -9.63
CA ALA A 56 3.81 -8.84 -8.84
C ALA A 56 3.38 -7.41 -9.20
N ALA A 57 4.34 -6.59 -9.64
CA ALA A 57 4.07 -5.24 -10.11
C ALA A 57 3.02 -5.25 -11.22
N VAL A 58 3.06 -6.22 -12.11
CA VAL A 58 2.25 -6.22 -13.33
C VAL A 58 0.74 -6.30 -13.05
N TRP A 59 0.29 -7.25 -12.22
CA TRP A 59 -1.13 -7.35 -11.91
C TRP A 59 -1.56 -6.29 -10.90
N VAL A 60 -0.70 -5.91 -9.94
CA VAL A 60 -0.99 -4.84 -8.98
C VAL A 60 -1.17 -3.49 -9.68
N GLU A 61 -0.31 -3.15 -10.64
CA GLU A 61 -0.42 -1.95 -11.49
C GLU A 61 -1.63 -2.02 -12.42
N ALA A 62 -2.04 -3.22 -12.84
CA ALA A 62 -3.29 -3.42 -13.57
C ALA A 62 -4.54 -3.26 -12.69
N GLY A 63 -4.40 -3.09 -11.37
CA GLY A 63 -5.50 -2.96 -10.41
C GLY A 63 -6.06 -4.30 -9.93
N TRP A 64 -5.30 -5.38 -10.08
CA TRP A 64 -5.66 -6.73 -9.70
C TRP A 64 -4.77 -7.25 -8.57
N GLU A 65 -5.29 -8.18 -7.78
CA GLU A 65 -4.57 -8.87 -6.72
C GLU A 65 -4.90 -10.36 -6.76
N THR A 66 -3.93 -11.20 -6.43
CA THR A 66 -4.16 -12.64 -6.26
C THR A 66 -4.83 -12.89 -4.89
N ARG A 67 -5.92 -13.66 -4.88
CA ARG A 67 -6.67 -13.98 -3.66
C ARG A 67 -6.53 -15.44 -3.28
N GLU A 68 -6.77 -16.32 -4.25
CA GLU A 68 -6.73 -17.76 -4.06
C GLU A 68 -5.71 -18.34 -5.04
N ILE A 69 -4.88 -19.26 -4.55
CA ILE A 69 -3.93 -20.00 -5.36
C ILE A 69 -4.11 -21.46 -5.00
N ASP A 70 -4.50 -22.28 -5.98
CA ASP A 70 -4.53 -23.73 -5.88
C ASP A 70 -3.40 -24.30 -6.75
N GLN A 71 -2.25 -24.52 -6.15
CA GLN A 71 -1.08 -25.09 -6.84
C GLN A 71 -1.30 -26.53 -7.29
N ARG A 72 -2.15 -27.29 -6.58
CA ARG A 72 -2.42 -28.69 -6.91
C ARG A 72 -3.24 -28.79 -8.19
N ARG A 73 -4.20 -27.87 -8.37
CA ARG A 73 -5.02 -27.79 -9.58
C ARG A 73 -4.44 -26.87 -10.66
N GLY A 74 -3.46 -26.03 -10.31
CA GLY A 74 -2.82 -25.10 -11.22
C GLY A 74 -3.62 -23.83 -11.49
N HIS A 75 -4.45 -23.40 -10.54
CA HIS A 75 -5.33 -22.24 -10.71
C HIS A 75 -4.95 -21.08 -9.80
N VAL A 76 -5.10 -19.86 -10.31
CA VAL A 76 -4.97 -18.61 -9.55
C VAL A 76 -6.19 -17.75 -9.80
N ARG A 77 -6.81 -17.32 -8.72
CA ARG A 77 -7.91 -16.37 -8.74
C ARG A 77 -7.37 -14.97 -8.54
N PHE A 78 -7.48 -14.17 -9.59
CA PHE A 78 -7.28 -12.74 -9.56
C PHE A 78 -8.61 -12.06 -9.23
N GLU A 79 -8.56 -11.04 -8.38
CA GLU A 79 -9.69 -10.16 -8.10
C GLU A 79 -9.27 -8.71 -8.26
N ARG A 80 -10.19 -7.84 -8.67
CA ARG A 80 -9.94 -6.40 -8.66
C ARG A 80 -9.75 -5.94 -7.23
N SER A 81 -8.61 -5.29 -6.97
CA SER A 81 -8.35 -4.76 -5.63
C SER A 81 -9.36 -3.65 -5.34
N LYS A 82 -10.17 -3.81 -4.28
CA LYS A 82 -11.12 -2.77 -3.83
C LYS A 82 -10.43 -1.48 -3.39
N THR A 83 -9.11 -1.55 -3.15
CA THR A 83 -8.28 -0.39 -2.85
C THR A 83 -7.94 0.43 -4.09
N ALA A 84 -8.12 -0.10 -5.31
CA ALA A 84 -7.70 0.53 -6.58
C ALA A 84 -8.42 1.86 -6.96
N GLY A 85 -9.29 2.39 -6.10
CA GLY A 85 -9.71 3.80 -6.14
C GLY A 85 -8.70 4.77 -5.48
N ARG A 86 -7.66 4.24 -4.84
CA ARG A 86 -6.49 4.93 -4.30
C ARG A 86 -5.28 4.19 -4.87
N GLY A 87 -4.26 4.90 -5.34
CA GLY A 87 -3.14 4.35 -6.11
C GLY A 87 -2.46 3.10 -5.51
N PRO A 88 -1.62 2.42 -6.31
CA PRO A 88 -1.16 1.04 -6.07
C PRO A 88 -0.56 0.89 -4.68
N GLY A 89 -0.99 -0.04 -3.84
CA GLY A 89 -0.63 -0.12 -2.40
C GLY A 89 0.85 -0.26 -2.01
N ILE A 90 1.78 -0.24 -2.97
CA ILE A 90 3.24 -0.17 -2.73
C ILE A 90 3.82 1.12 -3.32
N VAL A 91 3.27 1.57 -4.44
CA VAL A 91 3.35 2.99 -4.80
C VAL A 91 2.74 3.82 -3.69
N ALA A 92 1.69 3.42 -2.97
CA ALA A 92 1.10 4.20 -1.91
C ALA A 92 2.01 4.34 -0.70
N ASP A 93 2.82 3.31 -0.37
CA ASP A 93 3.78 3.41 0.72
C ASP A 93 5.00 4.22 0.25
N ASP A 94 5.58 3.92 -0.92
CA ASP A 94 6.71 4.68 -1.49
C ASP A 94 6.32 6.13 -1.85
N GLU A 95 5.09 6.38 -2.29
CA GLU A 95 4.48 7.68 -2.55
C GLU A 95 4.18 8.38 -1.24
N LEU A 96 3.77 7.67 -0.18
CA LEU A 96 3.62 8.25 1.15
C LEU A 96 4.99 8.65 1.73
N TRP A 97 6.02 7.82 1.56
CA TRP A 97 7.41 8.13 1.92
C TRP A 97 7.93 9.31 1.10
N ALA A 98 7.73 9.30 -0.23
CA ALA A 98 8.14 10.38 -1.12
C ALA A 98 7.36 11.69 -0.88
N GLN A 99 6.08 11.59 -0.53
CA GLN A 99 5.24 12.72 -0.14
C GLN A 99 5.71 13.29 1.20
N ALA A 100 6.01 12.42 2.16
CA ALA A 100 6.54 12.82 3.46
C ALA A 100 7.92 13.48 3.30
N GLU A 101 8.82 12.96 2.47
CA GLU A 101 10.09 13.61 2.12
C GLU A 101 9.85 14.99 1.48
N ARG A 102 8.93 15.10 0.51
CA ARG A 102 8.63 16.35 -0.19
C ARG A 102 8.08 17.43 0.73
N ILE A 103 7.21 17.06 1.67
CA ILE A 103 6.56 18.00 2.61
C ILE A 103 7.49 18.34 3.77
N SER A 104 8.18 17.35 4.34
CA SER A 104 9.06 17.55 5.51
C SER A 104 10.45 18.05 5.14
N GLY A 105 10.90 17.81 3.90
CA GLY A 105 12.28 18.03 3.45
C GLY A 105 13.28 16.97 3.95
N ILE A 106 12.84 15.98 4.73
CA ILE A 106 13.72 14.98 5.33
C ILE A 106 13.94 13.84 4.34
N LYS A 107 15.20 13.70 3.88
CA LYS A 107 15.60 12.67 2.91
C LYS A 107 16.06 11.36 3.54
N ASP A 108 16.56 11.41 4.78
CA ASP A 108 16.99 10.20 5.48
C ASP A 108 15.75 9.45 6.01
N ARG A 109 15.60 8.18 5.59
CA ARG A 109 14.42 7.38 5.92
C ARG A 109 14.27 7.14 7.42
N LYS A 110 15.37 6.93 8.15
CA LYS A 110 15.31 6.68 9.61
C LYS A 110 14.95 7.95 10.37
N GLU A 111 15.47 9.08 9.92
CA GLU A 111 15.11 10.39 10.47
C GLU A 111 13.63 10.70 10.22
N LEU A 112 13.14 10.44 9.00
CA LEU A 112 11.74 10.64 8.63
C LEU A 112 10.80 9.73 9.43
N GLU A 113 11.18 8.46 9.63
CA GLU A 113 10.44 7.50 10.46
C GLU A 113 10.35 7.98 11.93
N ARG A 114 11.48 8.40 12.50
CA ARG A 114 11.51 8.93 13.87
C ARG A 114 10.67 10.20 14.01
N ALA A 115 10.75 11.11 13.05
CA ALA A 115 9.95 12.34 13.02
C ALA A 115 8.45 12.03 12.95
N ALA A 116 8.04 11.07 12.11
CA ALA A 116 6.65 10.65 12.01
C ALA A 116 6.13 10.06 13.33
N LEU A 117 6.90 9.19 13.97
CA LEU A 117 6.54 8.60 15.26
C LEU A 117 6.45 9.65 16.37
N MET A 118 7.40 10.58 16.44
CA MET A 118 7.36 11.68 17.41
C MET A 118 6.15 12.58 17.21
N ALA A 119 5.86 12.97 15.96
CA ALA A 119 4.71 13.81 15.63
C ALA A 119 3.38 13.13 16.00
N LEU A 120 3.27 11.82 15.80
CA LEU A 120 2.11 11.04 16.20
C LEU A 120 1.91 11.08 17.73
N VAL A 121 2.97 10.77 18.48
CA VAL A 121 2.93 10.80 19.96
C VAL A 121 2.55 12.19 20.46
N GLN A 122 3.15 13.24 19.91
CA GLN A 122 2.84 14.61 20.28
C GLN A 122 1.37 14.97 20.00
N ARG A 123 0.83 14.58 18.84
CA ARG A 123 -0.56 14.87 18.47
C ARG A 123 -1.55 14.16 19.39
N GLU A 124 -1.30 12.89 19.71
CA GLU A 124 -2.20 12.13 20.59
C GLU A 124 -2.08 12.60 22.06
N ALA A 125 -0.89 13.01 22.50
CA ALA A 125 -0.70 13.63 23.81
C ALA A 125 -1.44 14.98 23.90
N ALA A 126 -1.32 15.83 22.88
CA ALA A 126 -2.04 17.10 22.81
C ALA A 126 -3.56 16.88 22.81
N ARG A 127 -4.06 15.89 22.07
CA ARG A 127 -5.49 15.52 22.07
C ARG A 127 -5.96 15.03 23.45
N SER A 128 -5.16 14.22 24.11
CA SER A 128 -5.44 13.74 25.47
C SER A 128 -5.48 14.88 26.48
N LEU A 129 -4.52 15.82 26.39
CA LEU A 129 -4.49 17.02 27.22
C LEU A 129 -5.68 17.94 26.94
N ALA A 130 -6.10 18.11 25.68
CA ALA A 130 -7.27 18.91 25.34
C ALA A 130 -8.57 18.32 25.94
N LEU A 131 -8.70 16.99 25.93
CA LEU A 131 -9.81 16.29 26.59
C LEU A 131 -9.76 16.46 28.12
N MET A 132 -8.58 16.38 28.74
CA MET A 132 -8.41 16.60 30.19
C MET A 132 -8.58 18.08 30.60
N GLY A 133 -8.19 19.03 29.76
CA GLY A 133 -8.39 20.46 29.97
C GLY A 133 -9.86 20.87 29.85
N GLY A 134 -10.66 20.14 29.05
CA GLY A 134 -12.11 20.30 28.97
C GLY A 134 -12.87 19.89 30.24
N THR A 135 -12.22 19.22 31.20
CA THR A 135 -12.84 18.73 32.45
C THR A 135 -12.51 19.55 33.70
N MET A 136 -11.70 20.61 33.62
CA MET A 136 -11.55 21.54 34.75
C MET A 136 -12.72 22.53 34.79
N SER A 137 -13.88 22.07 35.25
CA SER A 137 -15.08 22.90 35.43
C SER A 137 -14.85 24.11 36.36
N ASP A 138 -13.86 24.00 37.26
CA ASP A 138 -13.53 25.01 38.28
C ASP A 138 -12.34 25.92 37.89
N ALA A 139 -11.87 25.87 36.64
CA ALA A 139 -10.79 26.75 36.20
C ALA A 139 -11.26 28.22 36.13
N VAL A 140 -10.71 29.07 37.01
CA VAL A 140 -10.96 30.51 37.03
C VAL A 140 -9.91 31.22 36.16
N SER A 141 -10.35 32.09 35.24
CA SER A 141 -9.44 32.89 34.40
C SER A 141 -8.50 33.76 35.24
N ALA A 142 -7.22 33.81 34.85
CA ALA A 142 -6.25 34.68 35.48
C ALA A 142 -6.65 36.17 35.37
N PRO A 143 -6.42 36.99 36.41
CA PRO A 143 -6.72 38.42 36.39
C PRO A 143 -6.02 39.12 35.21
N ARG A 144 -6.77 39.90 34.42
CA ARG A 144 -6.20 40.72 33.34
C ARG A 144 -5.77 42.06 33.90
N GLU A 145 -4.47 42.24 34.13
CA GLU A 145 -3.91 43.56 34.40
C GLU A 145 -3.75 44.33 33.08
N ARG A 146 -4.45 45.45 32.95
CA ARG A 146 -4.21 46.41 31.86
C ARG A 146 -3.26 47.47 32.42
N PRO A 147 -2.05 47.64 31.88
CA PRO A 147 -1.23 48.78 32.27
C PRO A 147 -1.98 50.05 31.84
N PHE A 148 -2.29 50.90 32.81
CA PHE A 148 -2.73 52.26 32.57
C PHE A 148 -1.49 53.11 32.28
N GLU A 149 -1.49 53.82 31.16
CA GLU A 149 -0.50 54.85 30.81
C GLU A 149 -0.88 56.19 31.44
#